data_AF-A0A096BF44-F1
#
_entry.id   AF-A0A096BF44-F1
#
_cell.length_a   1.000
_cell.length_b   1.000
_cell.length_c   1.000
_cell.angle_alpha   90.00
_cell.angle_beta   90.00
_cell.angle_gamma   90.00
#
_symmetry.space_group_name_H-M   'P 1'
#
loop_
_entity.id
_entity.type
_entity.pdbx_description
1 polymer ?
#
loop_
_entity_poly.entity_id
_entity_poly.type
_entity_poly.pdbx_seq_one_letter_code
_entity_poly.pdbx_strand_id
1 'polypeptide(L)'
;MARTLEIPAVVGAEGIIANVKNGDIIIFDGDEGNVIINPDKETLKQYKNKKEKYEQFQNELKQLKGKPSITKDGYKVEIVGNIGTPNDIEGLIKNDAEGVGLYRTEFIYMDR
;
A
#
# COMPACT_ATOMS: atom_id res chain seq x y z
N MET A 1 8.32 -1.86 -5.73
CA MET A 1 7.44 -2.42 -6.77
C MET A 1 6.06 -2.79 -6.22
N ALA A 2 5.92 -3.73 -5.28
CA ALA A 2 4.60 -4.15 -4.75
C ALA A 2 3.72 -2.98 -4.25
N ARG A 3 4.30 -2.03 -3.50
CA ARG A 3 3.60 -0.82 -3.03
C ARG A 3 3.05 0.05 -4.17
N THR A 4 3.81 0.20 -5.25
CA THR A 4 3.39 0.98 -6.44
C THR A 4 2.29 0.27 -7.22
N LEU A 5 2.30 -1.06 -7.23
CA LEU A 5 1.28 -1.89 -7.87
C LEU A 5 0.01 -2.05 -7.03
N GLU A 6 -0.04 -1.46 -5.82
CA GLU A 6 -1.15 -1.62 -4.87
C GLU A 6 -1.40 -3.11 -4.49
N ILE A 7 -0.36 -3.95 -4.55
CA ILE A 7 -0.42 -5.38 -4.20
C ILE A 7 0.16 -5.59 -2.79
N PRO A 8 -0.57 -6.26 -1.88
CA PRO A 8 -0.05 -6.59 -0.56
C PRO A 8 1.17 -7.51 -0.67
N ALA A 9 2.21 -7.24 0.11
CA ALA A 9 3.43 -8.03 0.12
C ALA A 9 4.00 -8.12 1.53
N VAL A 10 4.50 -9.30 1.88
CA VAL A 10 5.31 -9.56 3.08
C VAL A 10 6.66 -10.08 2.60
N VAL A 11 7.74 -9.47 3.07
CA VAL A 11 9.12 -9.85 2.71
C VAL A 11 9.82 -10.43 3.93
N GLY A 12 10.79 -11.33 3.71
CA GLY A 12 11.47 -12.01 4.81
C GLY A 12 10.62 -13.08 5.51
N ALA A 13 9.61 -13.63 4.82
CA ALA A 13 8.78 -14.73 5.33
C ALA A 13 9.57 -16.05 5.39
N GLU A 14 10.31 -16.23 6.49
CA GLU A 14 11.14 -17.41 6.71
C GLU A 14 10.31 -18.71 6.67
N GLY A 15 10.84 -19.75 6.03
CA GLY A 15 10.19 -21.05 5.92
C GLY A 15 8.97 -21.12 5.00
N ILE A 16 8.53 -20.02 4.38
CA ILE A 16 7.32 -20.00 3.55
C ILE A 16 7.39 -20.98 2.37
N ILE A 17 8.56 -21.07 1.72
CA ILE A 17 8.79 -21.93 0.56
C ILE A 17 8.66 -23.41 0.92
N ALA A 18 9.06 -23.79 2.14
CA ALA A 18 9.02 -25.19 2.58
C ALA A 18 7.62 -25.61 3.07
N ASN A 19 6.82 -24.66 3.57
CA ASN A 19 5.55 -24.94 4.23
C ASN A 19 4.32 -24.78 3.32
N VAL A 20 4.44 -24.00 2.23
CA VAL A 20 3.34 -23.76 1.28
C VAL A 20 3.33 -24.80 0.18
N LYS A 21 2.13 -25.30 -0.14
CA LYS A 21 1.85 -26.21 -1.25
C LYS A 21 0.81 -25.63 -2.19
N ASN A 22 0.82 -26.11 -3.43
CA ASN A 22 -0.20 -25.75 -4.40
C ASN A 22 -1.59 -26.12 -3.88
N GLY A 23 -2.51 -25.15 -3.89
CA GLY A 23 -3.88 -25.31 -3.42
C GLY A 23 -4.10 -24.90 -1.96
N ASP A 24 -3.05 -24.53 -1.21
CA ASP A 24 -3.21 -23.98 0.13
C ASP A 24 -3.95 -22.64 0.11
N ILE A 25 -4.78 -22.42 1.12
CA ILE A 25 -5.40 -21.12 1.36
C ILE A 25 -4.43 -20.29 2.19
N ILE A 26 -4.04 -19.13 1.68
CA ILE A 26 -3.08 -18.26 2.36
C ILE A 26 -3.69 -16.89 2.61
N ILE A 27 -3.50 -16.38 3.81
CA ILE A 27 -3.75 -14.99 4.15
C ILE A 27 -2.42 -14.25 4.15
N PHE A 28 -2.34 -13.16 3.40
CA PHE A 28 -1.24 -12.20 3.45
C PHE A 28 -1.71 -10.94 4.16
N ASP A 29 -1.17 -10.69 5.35
CA ASP A 29 -1.37 -9.45 6.08
C ASP A 29 -0.14 -8.55 5.90
N GLY A 30 -0.22 -7.64 4.93
CA GLY A 30 0.84 -6.67 4.67
C GLY A 30 0.93 -5.54 5.71
N ASP A 31 -0.07 -5.40 6.58
CA ASP A 31 -0.11 -4.36 7.62
C ASP A 31 0.65 -4.82 8.86
N GLU A 32 0.40 -6.05 9.30
CA GLU A 32 1.10 -6.66 10.44
C GLU A 32 2.33 -7.50 10.04
N GLY A 33 2.52 -7.75 8.75
CA GLY A 33 3.62 -8.59 8.25
C GLY A 33 3.40 -10.09 8.44
N ASN A 34 2.15 -10.54 8.64
CA ASN A 34 1.82 -11.93 8.91
C ASN A 34 1.48 -12.70 7.63
N VAL A 35 1.87 -13.99 7.59
CA VAL A 35 1.43 -14.94 6.57
C VAL A 35 0.85 -16.16 7.26
N ILE A 36 -0.42 -16.47 6.97
CA ILE A 36 -1.13 -17.60 7.60
C ILE A 36 -1.49 -18.61 6.52
N ILE A 37 -0.98 -19.83 6.68
CA ILE A 37 -1.22 -20.95 5.77
C ILE A 37 -2.36 -21.81 6.33
N ASN A 38 -3.32 -22.16 5.49
CA ASN A 38 -4.49 -22.98 5.81
C ASN A 38 -5.20 -22.53 7.10
N PRO A 39 -5.66 -21.26 7.17
CA PRO A 39 -6.33 -20.73 8.34
C PRO A 39 -7.60 -21.51 8.65
N ASP A 40 -7.93 -21.64 9.92
CA ASP A 40 -9.24 -22.16 10.32
C ASP A 40 -10.38 -21.20 9.92
N LYS A 41 -11.62 -21.67 10.06
CA LYS A 41 -12.81 -20.91 9.64
C LYS A 41 -12.97 -19.61 10.43
N GLU A 42 -12.55 -19.59 11.69
CA GLU A 42 -12.68 -18.41 12.54
C GLU A 42 -11.69 -17.33 12.10
N THR A 43 -10.42 -17.71 11.95
CA THR A 43 -9.33 -16.87 11.42
C THR A 43 -9.71 -16.33 10.04
N LEU A 44 -10.19 -17.19 9.14
CA LEU A 44 -10.61 -16.75 7.81
C LEU A 44 -11.75 -15.72 7.87
N LYS A 45 -12.71 -15.89 8.78
CA LYS A 45 -13.81 -14.93 8.98
C LYS A 45 -13.30 -13.60 9.53
N GLN A 46 -12.40 -13.62 10.51
CA GLN A 46 -11.80 -12.42 11.08
C GLN A 46 -11.05 -11.62 10.02
N TYR A 47 -10.23 -12.28 9.20
CA TYR A 47 -9.47 -11.62 8.14
C TYR A 47 -10.33 -11.13 6.98
N LYS A 48 -11.44 -11.81 6.66
CA LYS A 48 -12.44 -11.27 5.72
C LYS A 48 -13.04 -9.96 6.23
N ASN A 49 -13.43 -9.90 7.51
CA ASN A 49 -13.92 -8.66 8.12
C ASN A 49 -12.84 -7.58 8.14
N LYS A 50 -11.57 -7.92 8.43
CA LYS A 50 -10.43 -6.98 8.38
C LYS A 50 -10.27 -6.41 6.97
N LYS A 51 -10.36 -7.26 5.94
CA LYS A 51 -10.31 -6.85 4.52
C LYS A 51 -11.46 -5.91 4.16
N GLU A 52 -12.69 -6.22 4.56
CA GLU A 52 -13.86 -5.36 4.29
C GLU A 52 -13.70 -3.98 4.93
N LYS A 53 -13.22 -3.90 6.17
CA LYS A 53 -12.91 -2.62 6.83
C LYS A 53 -11.82 -1.85 6.09
N TYR A 54 -10.79 -2.54 5.63
CA TYR A 54 -9.72 -1.92 4.84
C TYR A 54 -10.26 -1.35 3.52
N GLU A 55 -11.12 -2.09 2.81
CA GLU A 55 -11.76 -1.61 1.58
C GLU A 55 -12.67 -0.39 1.82
N GLN A 56 -13.41 -0.37 2.93
CA GLN A 56 -14.20 0.79 3.35
C GLN A 56 -13.30 2.00 3.61
N PHE A 57 -12.24 1.82 4.39
CA PHE A 57 -11.25 2.87 4.66
C PHE A 57 -10.61 3.42 3.37
N GLN A 58 -10.26 2.56 2.42
CA GLN A 58 -9.75 2.98 1.10
C GLN A 58 -10.77 3.83 0.33
N ASN A 59 -12.06 3.52 0.45
CA ASN A 59 -13.11 4.32 -0.19
C ASN A 59 -13.29 5.68 0.50
N GLU A 60 -13.17 5.75 1.82
CA GLU A 60 -13.15 7.03 2.56
C GLU A 60 -11.97 7.91 2.15
N LEU A 61 -10.77 7.33 2.02
CA LEU A 61 -9.58 8.05 1.56
C LEU A 61 -9.77 8.65 0.16
N LYS A 62 -10.44 7.94 -0.76
CA LYS A 62 -10.74 8.47 -2.10
C LYS A 62 -11.60 9.74 -2.04
N GLN A 63 -12.44 9.90 -1.02
CA GLN A 63 -13.28 11.10 -0.84
C GLN A 63 -12.48 12.31 -0.33
N LEU A 64 -11.20 12.14 0.03
CA LEU A 64 -10.32 13.24 0.42
C LEU A 64 -9.67 13.93 -0.78
N LYS A 65 -9.69 13.30 -1.96
CA LYS A 65 -9.20 13.93 -3.20
C LYS A 65 -10.00 15.20 -3.51
N GLY A 66 -9.30 16.26 -3.88
CA GLY A 66 -9.83 17.60 -4.13
C GLY A 66 -10.11 18.40 -2.86
N LYS A 67 -9.86 17.86 -1.65
CA LYS A 67 -10.01 18.60 -0.40
C LYS A 67 -8.67 19.19 0.03
N PRO A 68 -8.67 20.37 0.68
CA PRO A 68 -7.43 20.98 1.13
C PRO A 68 -6.82 20.22 2.31
N SER A 69 -5.49 20.13 2.32
CA SER A 69 -4.68 19.53 3.39
C SER A 69 -4.58 20.47 4.61
N ILE A 70 -5.63 20.51 5.43
CA ILE A 70 -5.75 21.40 6.60
C ILE A 70 -6.05 20.60 7.86
N THR A 71 -5.35 20.88 8.96
CA THR A 71 -5.58 20.29 10.27
C THR A 71 -6.90 20.76 10.89
N LYS A 72 -7.39 20.09 11.94
CA LYS A 72 -8.67 20.46 12.59
C LYS A 72 -8.68 21.87 13.21
N ASP A 73 -7.50 22.40 13.54
CA ASP A 73 -7.27 23.75 14.08
C ASP A 73 -6.84 24.77 13.01
N GLY A 74 -6.90 24.42 11.72
CA GLY A 74 -6.78 25.35 10.60
C GLY A 74 -5.38 25.54 10.02
N TYR A 75 -4.40 24.74 10.43
CA TYR A 75 -3.04 24.81 9.88
C TYR A 75 -2.97 24.07 8.53
N LYS A 76 -2.50 24.75 7.49
CA LYS A 76 -2.30 24.16 6.17
C LYS A 76 -0.93 23.48 6.09
N VAL A 77 -0.91 22.25 5.57
CA VAL A 77 0.31 21.50 5.22
C VAL A 77 0.26 21.12 3.75
N GLU A 78 1.41 20.88 3.13
CA GLU A 78 1.47 20.33 1.78
C GLU A 78 1.63 18.82 1.82
N ILE A 79 0.83 18.10 1.02
CA ILE A 79 0.97 16.65 0.84
C ILE A 79 1.55 16.41 -0.55
N VAL A 80 2.85 16.15 -0.60
CA VAL A 80 3.61 15.97 -1.85
C VAL A 80 4.12 14.54 -1.98
N GLY A 81 4.32 14.08 -3.22
CA GLY A 81 4.83 12.74 -3.51
C GLY A 81 6.33 12.70 -3.73
N ASN A 82 6.90 11.51 -3.56
CA ASN A 82 8.30 11.21 -3.91
C ASN A 82 8.33 10.42 -5.22
N ILE A 83 9.14 10.84 -6.18
CA ILE A 83 9.30 10.19 -7.48
C ILE A 83 10.75 9.73 -7.69
N GLY A 84 10.93 8.65 -8.44
CA GLY A 84 12.23 8.19 -8.95
C GLY A 84 12.35 8.27 -10.47
N THR A 85 11.23 8.27 -11.18
CA THR A 85 11.14 8.43 -12.64
C THR A 85 9.98 9.36 -13.00
N PRO A 86 10.02 10.06 -14.15
CA PRO A 86 8.88 10.88 -14.60
C PRO A 86 7.56 10.10 -14.70
N ASN A 87 7.60 8.78 -14.92
CA ASN A 87 6.40 7.95 -14.99
C ASN A 87 5.64 7.86 -13.65
N ASP A 88 6.29 8.13 -12.52
CA ASP A 88 5.63 8.12 -11.20
C ASP A 88 4.62 9.27 -11.04
N ILE A 89 4.69 10.30 -11.88
CA ILE A 89 3.80 11.47 -11.85
C ILE A 89 2.33 11.06 -12.01
N GLU A 90 2.03 10.04 -12.82
CA GLU A 90 0.65 9.55 -12.98
C GLU A 90 0.06 9.08 -11.65
N GLY A 91 0.87 8.44 -10.80
CA GLY A 91 0.47 8.00 -9.47
C GLY A 91 0.20 9.17 -8.52
N LEU A 92 0.99 10.25 -8.61
CA LEU A 92 0.79 11.47 -7.83
C LEU A 92 -0.52 12.17 -8.23
N ILE A 93 -0.75 12.35 -9.53
CA ILE A 93 -1.98 12.96 -10.05
C ILE A 93 -3.20 12.12 -9.67
N LYS A 94 -3.14 10.79 -9.85
CA LYS A 94 -4.22 9.88 -9.45
C LYS A 94 -4.57 10.05 -7.98
N ASN A 95 -3.59 10.37 -7.12
CA ASN A 95 -3.76 10.49 -5.67
C ASN A 95 -3.84 11.94 -5.16
N ASP A 96 -4.00 12.93 -6.05
CA ASP A 96 -4.18 14.34 -5.69
C ASP A 96 -3.02 14.91 -4.85
N ALA A 97 -1.78 14.53 -5.19
CA ALA A 97 -0.61 15.12 -4.57
C ALA A 97 -0.46 16.60 -4.97
N GLU A 98 -0.09 17.45 -4.03
CA GLU A 98 0.07 18.89 -4.21
C GLU A 98 1.40 19.27 -4.90
N GLY A 99 2.25 18.28 -5.20
CA GLY A 99 3.53 18.47 -5.86
C GLY A 99 4.48 17.29 -5.69
N VAL A 100 5.74 17.51 -6.10
CA VAL A 100 6.87 16.59 -5.90
C VAL A 100 7.74 17.13 -4.78
N GLY A 101 7.79 16.44 -3.65
CA GLY A 101 8.65 16.81 -2.52
C GLY A 101 10.07 16.29 -2.64
N LEU A 102 10.24 15.19 -3.39
CA LEU A 102 11.53 14.56 -3.62
C LEU A 102 11.57 13.92 -5.02
N TYR A 103 12.53 14.33 -5.83
CA TYR A 103 12.93 13.59 -7.03
C TYR A 103 14.26 12.88 -6.75
N ARG A 104 14.22 11.55 -6.69
CA ARG A 104 15.42 10.70 -6.58
C ARG A 104 16.09 10.54 -7.93
N THR A 105 17.18 11.27 -8.17
CA THR A 105 17.88 11.30 -9.48
C THR A 105 18.87 10.17 -9.67
N GLU A 106 19.17 9.38 -8.63
CA GLU A 106 20.10 8.26 -8.69
C GLU A 106 19.66 7.19 -9.70
N PHE A 107 18.35 7.01 -9.88
CA PHE A 107 17.78 6.05 -10.82
C PHE A 107 18.11 6.37 -12.29
N ILE A 108 18.36 7.64 -12.63
CA ILE A 108 18.78 8.07 -13.97
C ILE A 108 20.16 7.47 -14.33
N TYR A 109 21.00 7.21 -13.33
CA TYR A 109 22.35 6.69 -13.51
C TYR A 109 22.44 5.16 -13.35
N MET A 110 21.47 4.53 -12.69
CA MET A 110 21.46 3.09 -12.41
C MET A 110 20.87 2.24 -13.54
N ASP A 111 20.04 2.81 -14.41
CA ASP A 111 19.46 2.15 -15.59
C ASP A 111 20.44 2.12 -16.80
N ARG A 112 21.76 2.13 -16.53
CA ARG A 112 22.83 1.99 -17.53
C ARG A 112 23.66 0.75 -17.30
#